data_AF-A0A2H1WX57-F1
#
_entry.id   AF-A0A2H1WX57-F1
#
_cell.length_a   1.000
_cell.length_b   1.000
_cell.length_c   1.000
_cell.angle_alpha   90.00
_cell.angle_beta   90.00
_cell.angle_gamma   90.00
#
_symmetry.space_group_name_H-M   'P 1'
#
loop_
_entity.id
_entity.type
_entity.pdbx_description
1 polymer ?
#
loop_
_entity_poly.entity_id
_entity_poly.type
_entity_poly.pdbx_seq_one_letter_code
_entity_poly.pdbx_strand_id
1 'polypeptide(L)'
;MFWPLNVLQLAVFIPKFRIKNDVIIPNDVLYKIILVFGVSFYFCLNIYRYFHMFDKEVQDATIVVMQNYVSYADAFFFMTNFILILICNLKYSKNIVDFVLDIQDVHRFVNFCSSKNYVRSNWFCFILFLIMAIAFYIYCRAVMTFIPHYLTVTAVATFVFDVDKIFAIQLMRLLNEKVIQWNRRALIDCRNETFDKNMFGLYQKLLRCYENYKKCFQASIVITTLANLLHTLIYVQDLIEYYQVPQELDSDQHIILVATPVICMWLVKNLILQLIIILQCQKFYSIVEKSQDTCALVIKSKCPEANKKLCKNVRRLHRASFSKMRACQLFYVDVCLLLYLIELLANHIIILLQFAFV
;
A
#
# COMPACT_ATOMS: atom_id res chain seq x y z
N MET A 1 -1.55 -14.62 13.58
CA MET A 1 -1.18 -14.25 12.19
C MET A 1 -1.21 -12.74 11.96
N PHE A 2 -2.28 -12.05 12.36
CA PHE A 2 -2.50 -10.62 12.07
C PHE A 2 -2.11 -9.64 13.19
N TRP A 3 -1.71 -10.15 14.35
CA TRP A 3 -1.42 -9.31 15.52
C TRP A 3 -0.40 -8.19 15.26
N PRO A 4 0.74 -8.41 14.59
CA PRO A 4 1.72 -7.34 14.35
C PRO A 4 1.15 -6.20 13.49
N LEU A 5 0.32 -6.55 12.49
CA LEU A 5 -0.32 -5.58 11.62
C LEU A 5 -1.38 -4.75 12.37
N ASN A 6 -2.13 -5.39 13.27
CA ASN A 6 -3.10 -4.71 14.12
C ASN A 6 -2.42 -3.75 15.10
N VAL A 7 -1.29 -4.15 15.70
CA VAL A 7 -0.49 -3.28 16.57
C VAL A 7 0.04 -2.07 15.79
N LEU A 8 0.60 -2.29 14.60
CA LEU A 8 1.07 -1.21 13.74
C LEU A 8 -0.06 -0.23 13.41
N GLN A 9 -1.22 -0.72 12.98
CA GLN A 9 -2.39 0.11 12.66
C GLN A 9 -2.93 0.89 13.86
N LEU A 10 -2.90 0.29 15.05
CA LEU A 10 -3.32 0.96 16.27
C LEU A 10 -2.35 2.10 16.63
N ALA A 11 -1.04 1.87 16.48
CA ALA A 11 -0.01 2.87 16.76
C ALA A 11 -0.13 4.13 15.88
N VAL A 12 -0.66 3.98 14.65
CA VAL A 12 -0.89 5.10 13.72
C VAL A 12 -2.35 5.56 13.66
N PHE A 13 -3.20 5.14 14.61
CA PHE A 13 -4.62 5.55 14.70
C PHE A 13 -5.50 5.22 13.48
N ILE A 14 -5.12 4.20 12.69
CA ILE A 14 -5.91 3.68 11.55
C ILE A 14 -6.21 2.18 11.71
N PRO A 15 -6.87 1.77 12.81
CA PRO A 15 -7.29 0.39 12.99
C PRO A 15 -8.29 0.00 11.90
N LYS A 16 -8.05 -1.09 11.18
CA LYS A 16 -9.00 -1.60 10.17
C LYS A 16 -9.99 -2.63 10.72
N PHE A 17 -9.58 -3.34 11.77
CA PHE A 17 -10.39 -4.28 12.52
C PHE A 17 -9.85 -4.33 13.96
N ARG A 18 -10.57 -5.02 14.84
CA ARG A 18 -10.17 -5.21 16.23
C ARG A 18 -9.99 -6.70 16.51
N ILE A 19 -8.97 -7.04 17.29
CA ILE A 19 -8.81 -8.36 17.90
C ILE A 19 -9.15 -8.23 19.38
N LYS A 20 -10.21 -8.91 19.85
CA LYS A 20 -10.62 -8.94 21.25
C LYS A 20 -10.93 -10.38 21.64
N ASN A 21 -10.29 -10.88 22.70
CA ASN A 21 -10.45 -12.26 23.19
C ASN A 21 -10.26 -13.30 22.08
N ASP A 22 -9.18 -13.14 21.28
CA ASP A 22 -8.88 -13.98 20.10
C ASP A 22 -9.92 -13.99 18.98
N VAL A 23 -10.95 -13.15 19.06
CA VAL A 23 -11.96 -12.97 18.02
C VAL A 23 -11.66 -11.69 17.24
N ILE A 24 -11.68 -11.79 15.90
CA ILE A 24 -11.60 -10.64 15.01
C ILE A 24 -13.01 -10.10 14.80
N ILE A 25 -13.22 -8.84 15.15
CA ILE A 25 -14.50 -8.15 15.05
C ILE A 25 -14.33 -6.82 14.30
N PRO A 26 -15.40 -6.31 13.66
CA PRO A 26 -15.37 -4.98 13.05
C PRO A 26 -15.16 -3.91 14.12
N ASN A 27 -14.63 -2.76 13.69
CA ASN A 27 -14.41 -1.61 14.56
C ASN A 27 -15.74 -1.16 15.19
N ASP A 28 -15.72 -0.99 16.51
CA ASP A 28 -16.82 -0.41 17.28
C ASP A 28 -16.87 1.12 17.12
N VAL A 29 -17.83 1.74 17.80
CA VAL A 29 -18.00 3.21 17.78
C VAL A 29 -16.77 3.91 18.35
N LEU A 30 -16.13 3.35 19.39
CA LEU A 30 -14.93 3.94 20.01
C LEU A 30 -13.78 4.01 19.01
N TYR A 31 -13.49 2.94 18.28
CA TYR A 31 -12.41 2.95 17.28
C TYR A 31 -12.72 3.87 16.09
N LYS A 32 -14.00 4.06 15.74
CA LYS A 32 -14.38 5.08 14.75
C LYS A 32 -14.13 6.49 15.27
N ILE A 33 -14.39 6.74 16.55
CA ILE A 33 -14.05 8.03 17.19
C ILE A 33 -12.53 8.23 17.21
N ILE A 34 -11.74 7.21 17.55
CA ILE A 34 -10.26 7.27 17.50
C ILE A 34 -9.78 7.59 16.07
N LEU A 35 -10.37 6.97 15.06
CA LEU A 35 -10.03 7.24 13.67
C LEU A 35 -10.36 8.69 13.28
N VAL A 36 -11.55 9.19 13.65
CA VAL A 36 -11.94 10.59 13.39
C VAL A 36 -11.00 11.54 14.13
N PHE A 37 -10.67 11.26 15.39
CA PHE A 37 -9.72 12.04 16.16
C PHE A 37 -8.33 12.06 15.52
N GLY A 38 -7.83 10.92 15.03
CA GLY A 38 -6.56 10.85 14.31
C GLY A 38 -6.56 11.70 13.03
N VAL A 39 -7.66 11.67 12.27
CA VAL A 39 -7.84 12.52 11.07
C VAL A 39 -7.90 14.00 11.45
N SER A 40 -8.68 14.36 12.46
CA SER A 40 -8.78 15.74 12.96
C SER A 40 -7.43 16.25 13.46
N PHE A 41 -6.70 15.45 14.23
CA PHE A 41 -5.35 15.78 14.70
C PHE A 41 -4.40 16.05 13.53
N TYR A 42 -4.40 15.20 12.51
CA TYR A 42 -3.58 15.41 11.32
C TYR A 42 -3.98 16.67 10.54
N PHE A 43 -5.27 16.97 10.44
CA PHE A 43 -5.74 18.20 9.81
C PHE A 43 -5.29 19.43 10.58
N CYS A 44 -5.40 19.41 11.91
CA CYS A 44 -4.90 20.46 12.78
C CYS A 44 -3.39 20.66 12.61
N LEU A 45 -2.59 19.59 12.48
CA LEU A 45 -1.15 19.69 12.21
C LEU A 45 -0.85 20.38 10.87
N ASN A 46 -1.62 20.07 9.82
CA ASN A 46 -1.43 20.71 8.51
C ASN A 46 -1.88 22.17 8.50
N ILE A 47 -2.99 22.50 9.18
CA ILE A 47 -3.44 23.88 9.37
C ILE A 47 -2.41 24.66 10.18
N TYR A 48 -1.87 24.07 11.24
CA TYR A 48 -0.82 24.70 12.04
C TYR A 48 0.45 24.95 11.21
N ARG A 49 0.90 23.93 10.45
CA ARG A 49 1.99 24.07 9.48
C ARG A 49 1.73 25.22 8.51
N TYR A 50 0.50 25.30 8.00
CA TYR A 50 0.08 26.34 7.07
C TYR A 50 0.17 27.74 7.68
N PHE A 51 -0.37 27.95 8.87
CA PHE A 51 -0.28 29.26 9.54
C PHE A 51 1.15 29.69 9.82
N HIS A 52 2.02 28.75 10.25
CA HIS A 52 3.42 29.07 10.51
C HIS A 52 4.26 29.34 9.25
N MET A 53 3.82 28.92 8.06
CA MET A 53 4.49 29.29 6.80
C MET A 53 4.34 30.77 6.45
N PHE A 54 3.41 31.49 7.09
CA PHE A 54 3.29 32.95 6.94
C PHE A 54 4.12 33.75 7.93
N ASP A 55 4.80 33.08 8.87
CA ASP A 55 5.67 33.76 9.80
C ASP A 55 6.88 34.35 9.06
N LYS A 56 7.20 35.62 9.34
CA LYS A 56 8.26 36.34 8.64
C LYS A 56 9.62 35.65 8.83
N GLU A 57 9.88 35.11 10.02
CA GLU A 57 11.13 34.39 10.29
C GLU A 57 11.28 33.14 9.42
N VAL A 58 10.16 32.44 9.14
CA VAL A 58 10.14 31.27 8.27
C VAL A 58 10.27 31.69 6.80
N GLN A 59 9.62 32.78 6.40
CA GLN A 59 9.78 33.34 5.06
C GLN A 59 11.22 33.76 4.83
N ASP A 60 11.84 34.54 5.72
CA ASP A 60 13.21 34.99 5.54
C ASP A 60 14.23 33.82 5.51
N ALA A 61 13.90 32.69 6.12
CA ALA A 61 14.73 31.48 6.14
C ALA A 61 14.46 30.48 4.99
N THR A 62 13.40 30.66 4.20
CA THR A 62 13.01 29.73 3.12
C THR A 62 13.08 30.41 1.77
N ILE A 63 13.31 29.65 0.71
CA ILE A 63 13.25 30.18 -0.67
C ILE A 63 11.75 30.26 -1.03
N VAL A 64 11.11 31.35 -0.57
CA VAL A 64 9.72 31.41 -0.05
C VAL A 64 8.59 31.00 -0.99
N VAL A 65 8.67 31.29 -2.28
CA VAL A 65 7.46 31.24 -3.12
C VAL A 65 7.09 29.81 -3.51
N MET A 66 8.07 29.00 -3.87
CA MET A 66 7.82 27.64 -4.39
C MET A 66 7.65 26.60 -3.30
N GLN A 67 8.37 26.76 -2.18
CA GLN A 67 8.15 25.94 -0.99
C GLN A 67 6.71 26.08 -0.46
N ASN A 68 6.09 27.25 -0.62
CA ASN A 68 4.68 27.45 -0.32
C ASN A 68 3.79 26.60 -1.26
N TYR A 69 4.02 26.64 -2.57
CA TYR A 69 3.29 25.83 -3.55
C TYR A 69 3.36 24.32 -3.24
N VAL A 70 4.57 23.80 -2.99
CA VAL A 70 4.78 22.40 -2.61
C VAL A 70 4.00 22.05 -1.35
N SER A 71 4.01 22.93 -0.36
CA SER A 71 3.32 22.74 0.91
C SER A 71 1.79 22.73 0.76
N TYR A 72 1.24 23.55 -0.14
CA TYR A 72 -0.18 23.53 -0.50
C TYR A 72 -0.56 22.22 -1.19
N ALA A 73 0.25 21.80 -2.17
CA ALA A 73 0.03 20.55 -2.89
C ALA A 73 0.06 19.36 -1.91
N ASP A 74 1.10 19.25 -1.09
CA ASP A 74 1.22 18.23 -0.05
C ASP A 74 -0.01 18.19 0.86
N ALA A 75 -0.43 19.36 1.37
CA ALA A 75 -1.61 19.44 2.23
C ALA A 75 -2.86 18.93 1.51
N PHE A 76 -3.08 19.32 0.25
CA PHE A 76 -4.21 18.86 -0.54
C PHE A 76 -4.20 17.34 -0.76
N PHE A 77 -3.07 16.76 -1.16
CA PHE A 77 -2.96 15.33 -1.41
C PHE A 77 -3.06 14.51 -0.13
N PHE A 78 -2.42 14.94 0.96
CA PHE A 78 -2.52 14.25 2.23
C PHE A 78 -3.96 14.32 2.78
N MET A 79 -4.63 15.45 2.67
CA MET A 79 -6.04 15.56 3.07
C MET A 79 -6.95 14.65 2.25
N THR A 80 -6.76 14.61 0.93
CA THR A 80 -7.51 13.71 0.05
C THR A 80 -7.28 12.25 0.43
N ASN A 81 -6.02 11.86 0.70
CA ASN A 81 -5.68 10.50 1.13
C ASN A 81 -6.28 10.15 2.50
N PHE A 82 -6.28 11.07 3.46
CA PHE A 82 -6.89 10.84 4.78
C PHE A 82 -8.39 10.67 4.69
N ILE A 83 -9.08 11.54 3.94
CA ILE A 83 -10.52 11.44 3.70
C ILE A 83 -10.84 10.10 3.05
N LEU A 84 -10.05 9.67 2.07
CA LEU A 84 -10.22 8.37 1.43
C LEU A 84 -10.05 7.22 2.41
N ILE A 85 -8.99 7.24 3.24
CA ILE A 85 -8.75 6.21 4.26
C ILE A 85 -9.92 6.17 5.25
N LEU A 86 -10.43 7.32 5.68
CA LEU A 86 -11.59 7.42 6.55
C LEU A 86 -12.82 6.77 5.92
N ILE A 87 -13.16 7.16 4.68
CA ILE A 87 -14.28 6.60 3.92
C ILE A 87 -14.13 5.09 3.75
N CYS A 88 -12.94 4.62 3.34
CA CYS A 88 -12.67 3.20 3.13
C CYS A 88 -12.80 2.41 4.43
N ASN A 89 -12.25 2.91 5.54
CA ASN A 89 -12.34 2.22 6.83
C ASN A 89 -13.77 2.19 7.37
N LEU A 90 -14.54 3.29 7.22
CA LEU A 90 -15.94 3.33 7.64
C LEU A 90 -16.81 2.39 6.80
N LYS A 91 -16.66 2.44 5.46
CA LYS A 91 -17.50 1.71 4.51
C LYS A 91 -17.16 0.22 4.44
N TYR A 92 -15.87 -0.14 4.44
CA TYR A 92 -15.40 -1.49 4.14
C TYR A 92 -14.85 -2.27 5.34
N SER A 93 -14.99 -1.76 6.57
CA SER A 93 -14.58 -2.48 7.79
C SER A 93 -15.10 -3.92 7.85
N LYS A 94 -16.38 -4.15 7.49
CA LYS A 94 -16.98 -5.49 7.43
C LYS A 94 -16.28 -6.39 6.38
N ASN A 95 -16.01 -5.86 5.19
CA ASN A 95 -15.33 -6.61 4.13
C ASN A 95 -13.91 -7.04 4.52
N ILE A 96 -13.20 -6.21 5.29
CA ILE A 96 -11.88 -6.54 5.81
C ILE A 96 -11.97 -7.66 6.84
N VAL A 97 -12.95 -7.62 7.74
CA VAL A 97 -13.19 -8.70 8.70
C VAL A 97 -13.55 -9.99 7.97
N ASP A 98 -14.46 -9.93 7.00
CA ASP A 98 -14.83 -11.10 6.18
C ASP A 98 -13.61 -11.68 5.46
N PHE A 99 -12.75 -10.83 4.89
CA PHE A 99 -11.47 -11.25 4.32
C PHE A 99 -10.62 -12.03 5.32
N VAL A 100 -10.46 -11.49 6.53
CA VAL A 100 -9.61 -12.07 7.57
C VAL A 100 -10.18 -13.39 8.09
N LEU A 101 -11.51 -13.52 8.22
CA LEU A 101 -12.16 -14.76 8.64
C LEU A 101 -12.11 -15.82 7.54
N ASP A 102 -12.43 -15.47 6.30
CA ASP A 102 -12.39 -16.39 5.17
C ASP A 102 -10.95 -16.93 4.95
N ILE A 103 -9.92 -16.07 5.08
CA ILE A 103 -8.53 -16.52 4.94
C ILE A 103 -8.06 -17.35 6.14
N GLN A 104 -8.60 -17.14 7.34
CA GLN A 104 -8.34 -18.00 8.51
C GLN A 104 -8.94 -19.39 8.32
N ASP A 105 -10.16 -19.48 7.79
CA ASP A 105 -10.79 -20.75 7.45
C ASP A 105 -9.98 -21.50 6.39
N VAL A 106 -9.57 -20.80 5.33
CA VAL A 106 -8.69 -21.39 4.30
C VAL A 106 -7.37 -21.82 4.93
N HIS A 107 -6.82 -21.02 5.84
CA HIS A 107 -5.60 -21.36 6.55
C HIS A 107 -5.77 -22.65 7.35
N ARG A 108 -6.81 -22.78 8.18
CA ARG A 108 -7.07 -23.97 9.02
C ARG A 108 -7.13 -25.24 8.19
N PHE A 109 -7.77 -25.20 7.03
CA PHE A 109 -7.89 -26.38 6.17
C PHE A 109 -6.58 -26.73 5.47
N VAL A 110 -5.85 -25.73 4.95
CA VAL A 110 -4.71 -25.93 4.06
C VAL A 110 -3.38 -26.14 4.81
N ASN A 111 -3.29 -25.80 6.09
CA ASN A 111 -1.99 -25.64 6.76
C ASN A 111 -1.22 -26.95 6.96
N PHE A 112 -0.07 -27.06 6.28
CA PHE A 112 0.94 -28.06 6.59
C PHE A 112 2.22 -27.48 7.24
N CYS A 113 2.59 -26.20 7.05
CA CYS A 113 3.82 -25.64 7.68
C CYS A 113 4.05 -24.11 7.57
N SER A 114 3.28 -23.32 6.81
CA SER A 114 3.74 -21.98 6.38
C SER A 114 3.46 -20.81 7.32
N SER A 115 2.72 -21.00 8.41
CA SER A 115 2.20 -19.89 9.23
C SER A 115 3.29 -19.08 9.94
N LYS A 116 4.36 -19.75 10.38
CA LYS A 116 5.46 -19.12 11.13
C LYS A 116 6.23 -18.11 10.29
N ASN A 117 6.51 -18.43 9.03
CA ASN A 117 7.26 -17.56 8.12
C ASN A 117 6.50 -16.27 7.82
N TYR A 118 5.19 -16.35 7.64
CA TYR A 118 4.36 -15.17 7.43
C TYR A 118 4.33 -14.25 8.65
N VAL A 119 4.18 -14.82 9.86
CA VAL A 119 4.24 -14.02 11.11
C VAL A 119 5.60 -13.37 11.30
N ARG A 120 6.70 -14.09 11.05
CA ARG A 120 8.07 -13.53 11.06
C ARG A 120 8.22 -12.40 10.05
N SER A 121 7.69 -12.56 8.84
CA SER A 121 7.75 -11.52 7.81
C SER A 121 6.99 -10.26 8.23
N ASN A 122 5.82 -10.39 8.86
CA ASN A 122 5.05 -9.24 9.34
C ASN A 122 5.79 -8.47 10.43
N TRP A 123 6.41 -9.18 11.38
CA TRP A 123 7.24 -8.56 12.42
C TRP A 123 8.47 -7.86 11.84
N PHE A 124 9.14 -8.50 10.89
CA PHE A 124 10.28 -7.91 10.20
C PHE A 124 9.86 -6.60 9.48
N CYS A 125 8.75 -6.61 8.76
CA CYS A 125 8.23 -5.39 8.11
C CYS A 125 7.87 -4.29 9.12
N PHE A 126 7.26 -4.65 10.26
CA PHE A 126 6.95 -3.69 11.32
C PHE A 126 8.21 -3.04 11.91
N ILE A 127 9.20 -3.85 12.27
CA ILE A 127 10.47 -3.37 12.85
C ILE A 127 11.22 -2.51 11.83
N LEU A 128 11.32 -2.95 10.58
CA LEU A 128 11.97 -2.20 9.51
C LEU A 128 11.30 -0.84 9.29
N PHE A 129 9.97 -0.79 9.31
CA PHE A 129 9.21 0.45 9.19
C PHE A 129 9.51 1.42 10.35
N LEU A 130 9.51 0.93 11.60
CA LEU A 130 9.86 1.74 12.77
C LEU A 130 11.29 2.27 12.71
N ILE A 131 12.25 1.41 12.34
CA ILE A 131 13.66 1.82 12.17
C ILE A 131 13.77 2.93 11.12
N MET A 132 13.10 2.77 9.98
CA MET A 132 13.11 3.77 8.92
C MET A 132 12.50 5.11 9.38
N ALA A 133 11.37 5.09 10.10
CA ALA A 133 10.73 6.30 10.62
C ALA A 133 11.61 7.02 11.68
N ILE A 134 12.21 6.26 12.60
CA ILE A 134 13.10 6.79 13.63
C ILE A 134 14.39 7.34 13.00
N ALA A 135 15.00 6.59 12.07
CA ALA A 135 16.21 7.03 11.37
C ALA A 135 15.96 8.31 10.56
N PHE A 136 14.81 8.40 9.88
CA PHE A 136 14.39 9.61 9.19
C PHE A 136 14.24 10.80 10.15
N TYR A 137 13.57 10.60 11.29
CA TYR A 137 13.44 11.65 12.31
C TYR A 137 14.81 12.11 12.83
N ILE A 138 15.69 11.17 13.20
CA ILE A 138 17.04 11.48 13.68
C ILE A 138 17.83 12.23 12.61
N TYR A 139 17.78 11.77 11.36
CA TYR A 139 18.45 12.43 10.23
C TYR A 139 17.98 13.88 10.08
N CYS A 140 16.66 14.11 10.03
CA CYS A 140 16.12 15.47 9.94
C CYS A 140 16.56 16.33 11.13
N ARG A 141 16.59 15.81 12.35
CA ARG A 141 17.01 16.59 13.52
C ARG A 141 18.52 16.86 13.59
N ALA A 142 19.34 15.92 13.15
CA ALA A 142 20.79 16.04 13.21
C ALA A 142 21.34 16.93 12.09
N VAL A 143 20.77 16.83 10.89
CA VAL A 143 21.28 17.51 9.69
C VAL A 143 20.54 18.83 9.41
N MET A 144 19.25 18.91 9.72
CA MET A 144 18.42 20.10 9.50
C MET A 144 18.06 20.77 10.83
N THR A 145 19.06 21.21 11.59
CA THR A 145 18.88 21.80 12.94
C THR A 145 18.01 23.06 12.94
N PHE A 146 18.04 23.82 11.83
CA PHE A 146 17.24 25.03 11.62
C PHE A 146 15.75 24.75 11.36
N ILE A 147 15.38 23.51 10.99
CA ILE A 147 13.98 23.21 10.68
C ILE A 147 13.17 23.12 11.99
N PRO A 148 12.05 23.86 12.09
CA PRO A 148 11.15 23.77 13.23
C PRO A 148 10.66 22.34 13.49
N HIS A 149 10.56 21.96 14.77
CA HIS A 149 10.15 20.62 15.18
C HIS A 149 8.81 20.17 14.58
N TYR A 150 7.84 21.08 14.41
CA TYR A 150 6.52 20.74 13.90
C TYR A 150 6.56 20.27 12.43
N LEU A 151 7.50 20.74 11.61
CA LEU A 151 7.66 20.27 10.22
C LEU A 151 8.16 18.83 10.21
N THR A 152 9.14 18.49 11.05
CA THR A 152 9.62 17.11 11.18
C THR A 152 8.52 16.18 11.70
N VAL A 153 7.73 16.62 12.68
CA VAL A 153 6.59 15.84 13.20
C VAL A 153 5.54 15.61 12.12
N THR A 154 5.21 16.64 11.33
CA THR A 154 4.25 16.53 10.23
C THR A 154 4.76 15.56 9.16
N ALA A 155 6.05 15.63 8.81
CA ALA A 155 6.68 14.70 7.88
C ALA A 155 6.63 13.25 8.40
N VAL A 156 6.93 13.01 9.69
CA VAL A 156 6.80 11.68 10.31
C VAL A 156 5.34 11.20 10.30
N ALA A 157 4.37 12.10 10.49
CA ALA A 157 2.96 11.74 10.46
C ALA A 157 2.49 11.25 9.06
N THR A 158 3.18 11.61 7.98
CA THR A 158 2.83 11.09 6.64
C THR A 158 3.16 9.59 6.48
N PHE A 159 4.00 9.00 7.34
CA PHE A 159 4.25 7.55 7.34
C PHE A 159 2.98 6.72 7.66
N VAL A 160 1.93 7.34 8.21
CA VAL A 160 0.60 6.73 8.39
C VAL A 160 0.07 6.16 7.06
N PHE A 161 0.29 6.85 5.94
CA PHE A 161 -0.14 6.37 4.62
C PHE A 161 0.64 5.13 4.16
N ASP A 162 1.91 5.03 4.54
CA ASP A 162 2.74 3.88 4.20
C ASP A 162 2.25 2.63 4.94
N VAL A 163 1.71 2.77 6.16
CA VAL A 163 1.10 1.67 6.91
C VAL A 163 -0.10 1.06 6.16
N ASP A 164 -0.96 1.89 5.55
CA ASP A 164 -2.10 1.39 4.76
C ASP A 164 -1.62 0.53 3.57
N LYS A 165 -0.60 1.02 2.85
CA LYS A 165 0.01 0.30 1.72
C LYS A 165 0.70 -0.99 2.16
N ILE A 166 1.49 -0.94 3.24
CA ILE A 166 2.15 -2.12 3.81
C ILE A 166 1.10 -3.16 4.20
N PHE A 167 0.01 -2.74 4.83
CA PHE A 167 -1.08 -3.64 5.19
C PHE A 167 -1.69 -4.31 3.95
N ALA A 168 -2.01 -3.54 2.90
CA ALA A 168 -2.51 -4.08 1.64
C ALA A 168 -1.55 -5.09 1.01
N ILE A 169 -0.25 -4.77 0.97
CA ILE A 169 0.82 -5.66 0.48
C ILE A 169 0.83 -6.98 1.25
N GLN A 170 0.76 -6.94 2.59
CA GLN A 170 0.79 -8.15 3.41
C GLN A 170 -0.46 -9.01 3.27
N LEU A 171 -1.64 -8.41 3.06
CA LEU A 171 -2.87 -9.16 2.79
C LEU A 171 -2.81 -9.85 1.42
N MET A 172 -2.36 -9.15 0.38
CA MET A 172 -2.21 -9.75 -0.96
C MET A 172 -1.15 -10.86 -0.95
N ARG A 173 -0.02 -10.65 -0.26
CA ARG A 173 1.03 -11.67 -0.11
C ARG A 173 0.50 -12.92 0.60
N LEU A 174 -0.28 -12.77 1.65
CA LEU A 174 -0.92 -13.90 2.33
C LEU A 174 -1.84 -14.67 1.38
N LEU A 175 -2.65 -13.93 0.61
CA LEU A 175 -3.56 -14.53 -0.35
C LEU A 175 -2.80 -15.30 -1.45
N ASN A 176 -1.70 -14.73 -1.97
CA ASN A 176 -0.78 -15.39 -2.90
C ASN A 176 -0.29 -16.74 -2.36
N GLU A 177 0.21 -16.75 -1.12
CA GLU A 177 0.70 -17.98 -0.48
C GLU A 177 -0.39 -19.04 -0.33
N LYS A 178 -1.64 -18.63 -0.05
CA LYS A 178 -2.75 -19.56 0.11
C LYS A 178 -3.24 -20.15 -1.21
N VAL A 179 -3.27 -19.38 -2.30
CA VAL A 179 -3.57 -19.95 -3.63
C VAL A 179 -2.45 -20.88 -4.09
N ILE A 180 -1.17 -20.57 -3.84
CA ILE A 180 -0.05 -21.49 -4.13
C ILE A 180 -0.23 -22.82 -3.40
N GLN A 181 -0.58 -22.79 -2.12
CA GLN A 181 -0.80 -24.00 -1.35
C GLN A 181 -2.00 -24.81 -1.85
N TRP A 182 -3.09 -24.12 -2.20
CA TRP A 182 -4.25 -24.76 -2.82
C TRP A 182 -3.87 -25.46 -4.13
N ASN A 183 -3.10 -24.81 -5.01
CA ASN A 183 -2.63 -25.40 -6.27
C ASN A 183 -1.78 -26.66 -6.05
N ARG A 184 -0.88 -26.62 -5.06
CA ARG A 184 -0.05 -27.79 -4.71
C ARG A 184 -0.91 -28.97 -4.25
N ARG A 185 -1.89 -28.73 -3.38
CA ARG A 185 -2.83 -29.78 -2.93
C ARG A 185 -3.68 -30.31 -4.08
N ALA A 186 -4.21 -29.44 -4.93
CA ALA A 186 -5.01 -29.85 -6.08
C ALA A 186 -4.26 -30.82 -7.02
N LEU A 187 -2.94 -30.67 -7.13
CA LEU A 187 -2.09 -31.60 -7.87
C LEU A 187 -1.81 -32.92 -7.13
N ILE A 188 -1.47 -32.84 -5.85
CA ILE A 188 -1.10 -34.02 -5.03
C ILE A 188 -2.31 -34.94 -4.85
N ASP A 189 -3.44 -34.36 -4.42
CA ASP A 189 -4.64 -35.11 -4.10
C ASP A 189 -5.36 -35.60 -5.38
N CYS A 190 -4.93 -35.17 -6.57
CA CYS A 190 -5.44 -35.71 -7.85
C CYS A 190 -5.27 -37.22 -7.98
N ARG A 191 -4.32 -37.80 -7.23
CA ARG A 191 -4.03 -39.24 -7.22
C ARG A 191 -4.87 -40.03 -6.22
N ASN A 192 -5.50 -39.35 -5.27
CA ASN A 192 -6.33 -39.97 -4.23
C ASN A 192 -7.80 -39.85 -4.62
N GLU A 193 -8.57 -40.93 -4.45
CA GLU A 193 -10.00 -40.96 -4.77
C GLU A 193 -10.85 -40.13 -3.78
N THR A 194 -10.32 -39.85 -2.59
CA THR A 194 -10.98 -39.07 -1.52
C THR A 194 -10.83 -37.56 -1.71
N PHE A 195 -10.94 -37.11 -2.95
CA PHE A 195 -10.81 -35.70 -3.27
C PHE A 195 -12.07 -34.95 -2.84
N ASP A 196 -11.86 -34.07 -1.87
CA ASP A 196 -12.91 -33.53 -1.03
C ASP A 196 -13.66 -32.37 -1.72
N LYS A 197 -14.99 -32.36 -1.62
CA LYS A 197 -15.85 -31.21 -1.98
C LYS A 197 -15.36 -29.92 -1.33
N ASN A 198 -14.67 -30.03 -0.20
CA ASN A 198 -14.04 -28.92 0.51
C ASN A 198 -13.01 -28.15 -0.34
N MET A 199 -12.29 -28.80 -1.28
CA MET A 199 -11.32 -28.10 -2.14
C MET A 199 -11.97 -27.06 -3.07
N PHE A 200 -13.19 -27.32 -3.55
CA PHE A 200 -13.95 -26.32 -4.32
C PHE A 200 -14.32 -25.13 -3.45
N GLY A 201 -14.90 -25.40 -2.28
CA GLY A 201 -15.33 -24.37 -1.34
C GLY A 201 -14.19 -23.46 -0.91
N LEU A 202 -12.98 -24.00 -0.75
CA LEU A 202 -11.79 -23.23 -0.43
C LEU A 202 -11.35 -22.32 -1.56
N TYR A 203 -11.40 -22.79 -2.81
CA TYR A 203 -11.11 -21.95 -3.96
C TYR A 203 -12.12 -20.81 -4.09
N GLN A 204 -13.40 -21.10 -3.83
CA GLN A 204 -14.44 -20.08 -3.79
C GLN A 204 -14.19 -19.04 -2.68
N LYS A 205 -13.79 -19.48 -1.48
CA LYS A 205 -13.39 -18.58 -0.38
C LYS A 205 -12.18 -17.72 -0.77
N LEU A 206 -11.16 -18.29 -1.43
CA LEU A 206 -9.98 -17.55 -1.91
C LEU A 206 -10.35 -16.43 -2.91
N LEU A 207 -11.23 -16.72 -3.88
CA LEU A 207 -11.72 -15.70 -4.81
C LEU A 207 -12.58 -14.65 -4.10
N ARG A 208 -13.39 -15.05 -3.11
CA ARG A 208 -14.15 -14.10 -2.28
C ARG A 208 -13.25 -13.19 -1.46
N CYS A 209 -12.16 -13.70 -0.88
CA CYS A 209 -11.13 -12.89 -0.24
C CYS A 209 -10.57 -11.86 -1.22
N TYR A 210 -10.21 -12.27 -2.43
CA TYR A 210 -9.71 -11.33 -3.44
C TYR A 210 -10.72 -10.23 -3.78
N GLU A 211 -12.01 -10.56 -3.93
CA GLU A 211 -13.04 -9.56 -4.17
C GLU A 211 -13.24 -8.60 -3.00
N ASN A 212 -13.15 -9.09 -1.76
CA ASN A 212 -13.14 -8.23 -0.58
C ASN A 212 -11.90 -7.32 -0.56
N TYR A 213 -10.72 -7.85 -0.90
CA TYR A 213 -9.49 -7.06 -1.04
C TYR A 213 -9.64 -5.94 -2.07
N LYS A 214 -10.19 -6.24 -3.26
CA LYS A 214 -10.48 -5.25 -4.31
C LYS A 214 -11.35 -4.12 -3.78
N LYS A 215 -12.47 -4.44 -3.15
CA LYS A 215 -13.39 -3.42 -2.61
C LYS A 215 -12.71 -2.49 -1.61
N CYS A 216 -11.80 -3.01 -0.80
CA CYS A 216 -11.12 -2.25 0.25
C CYS A 216 -9.98 -1.37 -0.28
N PHE A 217 -9.18 -1.87 -1.22
CA PHE A 217 -7.90 -1.23 -1.58
C PHE A 217 -7.87 -0.64 -2.99
N GLN A 218 -8.82 -0.95 -3.87
CA GLN A 218 -8.81 -0.45 -5.25
C GLN A 218 -8.73 1.07 -5.31
N ALA A 219 -9.60 1.78 -4.58
CA ALA A 219 -9.60 3.25 -4.57
C ALA A 219 -8.31 3.82 -3.97
N SER A 220 -7.82 3.24 -2.86
CA SER A 220 -6.57 3.64 -2.20
C SER A 220 -5.37 3.51 -3.14
N ILE A 221 -5.25 2.39 -3.85
CA ILE A 221 -4.17 2.15 -4.82
C ILE A 221 -4.20 3.18 -5.94
N VAL A 222 -5.37 3.47 -6.52
CA VAL A 222 -5.48 4.42 -7.64
C VAL A 222 -5.09 5.82 -7.21
N ILE A 223 -5.67 6.31 -6.13
CA ILE A 223 -5.41 7.67 -5.64
C ILE A 223 -3.95 7.80 -5.21
N THR A 224 -3.38 6.78 -4.56
CA THR A 224 -1.95 6.73 -4.25
C THR A 224 -1.09 6.80 -5.51
N THR A 225 -1.46 6.09 -6.57
CA THR A 225 -0.69 6.07 -7.84
C THR A 225 -0.67 7.47 -8.46
N LEU A 226 -1.83 8.12 -8.51
CA LEU A 226 -1.97 9.48 -9.03
C LEU A 226 -1.25 10.51 -8.15
N ALA A 227 -1.37 10.40 -6.83
CA ALA A 227 -0.66 11.27 -5.90
C ALA A 227 0.86 11.12 -6.03
N ASN A 228 1.36 9.88 -6.16
CA ASN A 228 2.79 9.61 -6.35
C ASN A 228 3.31 10.22 -7.67
N LEU A 229 2.54 10.14 -8.77
CA LEU A 229 2.87 10.79 -10.03
C LEU A 229 3.05 12.30 -9.83
N LEU A 230 2.03 12.95 -9.27
CA LEU A 230 1.99 14.40 -9.12
C LEU A 230 3.04 14.90 -8.13
N HIS A 231 3.20 14.25 -6.98
CA HIS A 231 4.26 14.57 -6.02
C HIS A 231 5.66 14.42 -6.62
N THR A 232 5.88 13.40 -7.45
CA THR A 232 7.19 13.22 -8.09
C THR A 232 7.51 14.38 -9.02
N LEU A 233 6.55 14.83 -9.82
CA LEU A 233 6.75 15.98 -10.69
C LEU A 233 6.96 17.27 -9.91
N ILE A 234 6.17 17.51 -8.86
CA ILE A 234 6.28 18.68 -8.00
C ILE A 234 7.65 18.71 -7.30
N TYR A 235 8.12 17.60 -6.76
CA TYR A 235 9.43 17.56 -6.09
C TYR A 235 10.61 17.63 -7.05
N VAL A 236 10.48 17.13 -8.29
CA VAL A 236 11.51 17.35 -9.32
C VAL A 236 11.58 18.82 -9.71
N GLN A 237 10.43 19.48 -9.86
CA GLN A 237 10.38 20.93 -10.11
C GLN A 237 11.02 21.72 -8.96
N ASP A 238 10.67 21.39 -7.71
CA ASP A 238 11.23 22.00 -6.51
C ASP A 238 12.76 21.85 -6.47
N LEU A 239 13.29 20.66 -6.82
CA LEU A 239 14.73 20.44 -6.94
C LEU A 239 15.37 21.31 -8.02
N ILE A 240 14.78 21.39 -9.22
CA ILE A 240 15.29 22.22 -10.31
C ILE A 240 15.43 23.67 -9.86
N GLU A 241 14.40 24.21 -9.20
CA GLU A 241 14.38 25.59 -8.72
C GLU A 241 15.42 25.82 -7.62
N TYR A 242 15.58 24.88 -6.68
CA TYR A 242 16.66 24.96 -5.69
C TYR A 242 18.04 25.07 -6.34
N TYR A 243 18.28 24.37 -7.45
CA TYR A 243 19.56 24.43 -8.17
C TYR A 243 19.72 25.69 -9.04
N GLN A 244 18.65 26.43 -9.34
CA GLN A 244 18.69 27.68 -10.11
C GLN A 244 18.93 28.92 -9.24
N VAL A 245 18.71 28.84 -7.93
CA VAL A 245 18.92 29.97 -7.01
C VAL A 245 20.41 30.33 -6.97
N PRO A 246 20.80 31.60 -7.22
CA PRO A 246 22.18 32.05 -7.14
C PRO A 246 22.79 31.74 -5.77
N GLN A 247 23.90 31.00 -5.76
CA GLN A 247 24.58 30.58 -4.53
C GLN A 247 25.49 31.70 -4.01
N GLU A 248 24.88 32.78 -3.52
CA GLU A 248 25.64 33.92 -2.97
C GLU A 248 26.15 33.67 -1.54
N LEU A 249 25.53 32.75 -0.80
CA LEU A 249 25.86 32.43 0.60
C LEU A 249 26.16 30.93 0.80
N ASP A 250 27.18 30.62 1.62
CA ASP A 250 27.54 29.25 2.00
C ASP A 250 26.38 28.47 2.67
N SER A 251 25.44 29.19 3.31
CA SER A 251 24.25 28.60 3.93
C SER A 251 23.34 27.90 2.92
N ASP A 252 23.25 28.43 1.70
CA ASP A 252 22.26 27.97 0.72
C ASP A 252 22.72 26.67 0.06
N GLN A 253 24.02 26.53 -0.17
CA GLN A 253 24.63 25.28 -0.63
C GLN A 253 24.38 24.12 0.35
N HIS A 254 24.45 24.39 1.66
CA HIS A 254 24.18 23.37 2.67
C HIS A 254 22.71 22.92 2.64
N ILE A 255 21.76 23.84 2.45
CA ILE A 255 20.33 23.50 2.34
C ILE A 255 20.09 22.57 1.14
N ILE A 256 20.63 22.90 -0.04
CA ILE A 256 20.50 22.09 -1.25
C ILE A 256 21.11 20.70 -1.04
N LEU A 257 22.33 20.63 -0.52
CA LEU A 257 23.04 19.37 -0.27
C LEU A 257 22.26 18.42 0.66
N VAL A 258 21.48 18.99 1.58
CA VAL A 258 20.71 18.25 2.59
C VAL A 258 19.27 17.95 2.13
N ALA A 259 18.62 18.88 1.42
CA ALA A 259 17.26 18.70 0.92
C ALA A 259 17.19 17.65 -0.21
N THR A 260 18.15 17.68 -1.14
CA THR A 260 18.21 16.75 -2.28
C THR A 260 18.14 15.26 -1.87
N PRO A 261 18.98 14.74 -0.97
CA PRO A 261 18.91 13.34 -0.57
C PRO A 261 17.60 12.99 0.14
N VAL A 262 17.00 13.92 0.90
CA VAL A 262 15.69 13.71 1.53
C VAL A 262 14.59 13.54 0.50
N ILE A 263 14.52 14.45 -0.47
CA ILE A 263 13.54 14.41 -1.56
C ILE A 263 13.73 13.12 -2.37
N CYS A 264 14.95 12.81 -2.79
CA CYS A 264 15.27 11.59 -3.52
C CYS A 264 14.90 10.32 -2.74
N MET A 265 15.25 10.25 -1.45
CA MET A 265 14.88 9.12 -0.59
C MET A 265 13.36 8.97 -0.50
N TRP A 266 12.62 10.08 -0.38
CA TRP A 266 11.17 10.08 -0.30
C TRP A 266 10.51 9.57 -1.60
N LEU A 267 10.99 10.05 -2.75
CA LEU A 267 10.52 9.64 -4.07
C LEU A 267 10.77 8.14 -4.30
N VAL A 268 12.00 7.69 -4.06
CA VAL A 268 12.39 6.28 -4.21
C VAL A 268 11.56 5.40 -3.30
N LYS A 269 11.36 5.78 -2.02
CA LYS A 269 10.49 5.05 -1.08
C LYS A 269 9.07 4.88 -1.63
N ASN A 270 8.45 5.97 -2.12
CA ASN A 270 7.09 5.94 -2.63
C ASN A 270 6.96 5.05 -3.88
N LEU A 271 7.94 5.12 -4.79
CA LEU A 271 7.99 4.27 -5.99
C LEU A 271 8.21 2.79 -5.63
N ILE A 272 9.08 2.47 -4.67
CA ILE A 272 9.31 1.10 -4.21
C ILE A 272 8.03 0.50 -3.62
N LEU A 273 7.33 1.22 -2.73
CA LEU A 273 6.07 0.73 -2.15
C LEU A 273 5.01 0.51 -3.22
N GLN A 274 4.91 1.42 -4.20
CA GLN A 274 4.01 1.30 -5.34
C GLN A 274 4.35 0.10 -6.25
N LEU A 275 5.63 -0.11 -6.53
CA LEU A 275 6.13 -1.26 -7.28
C LEU A 275 5.77 -2.56 -6.55
N ILE A 276 6.03 -2.66 -5.25
CA ILE A 276 5.76 -3.88 -4.47
C ILE A 276 4.27 -4.23 -4.49
N ILE A 277 3.37 -3.26 -4.29
CA ILE A 277 1.92 -3.55 -4.29
C ILE A 277 1.43 -4.02 -5.67
N ILE A 278 1.89 -3.39 -6.75
CA ILE A 278 1.57 -3.81 -8.13
C ILE A 278 2.13 -5.20 -8.41
N LEU A 279 3.37 -5.49 -8.02
CA LEU A 279 3.99 -6.80 -8.19
C LEU A 279 3.26 -7.90 -7.41
N GLN A 280 2.78 -7.62 -6.20
CA GLN A 280 1.99 -8.60 -5.46
C GLN A 280 0.64 -8.89 -6.14
N CYS A 281 0.00 -7.87 -6.73
CA CYS A 281 -1.23 -8.06 -7.51
C CYS A 281 -0.96 -8.86 -8.79
N GLN A 282 0.09 -8.53 -9.55
CA GLN A 282 0.48 -9.29 -10.75
C GLN A 282 0.82 -10.75 -10.41
N LYS A 283 1.56 -10.96 -9.32
CA LYS A 283 1.88 -12.29 -8.83
C LYS A 283 0.61 -13.08 -8.51
N PHE A 284 -0.39 -12.44 -7.88
CA PHE A 284 -1.68 -13.06 -7.64
C PHE A 284 -2.35 -13.52 -8.93
N TYR A 285 -2.41 -12.64 -9.94
CA TYR A 285 -3.03 -12.97 -11.23
C TYR A 285 -2.35 -14.18 -11.88
N SER A 286 -1.01 -14.20 -11.91
CA SER A 286 -0.25 -15.31 -12.48
C SER A 286 -0.47 -16.63 -11.71
N ILE A 287 -0.58 -16.58 -10.37
CA ILE A 287 -0.85 -17.78 -9.56
C ILE A 287 -2.27 -18.30 -9.84
N VAL A 288 -3.25 -17.42 -9.94
CA VAL A 288 -4.64 -17.77 -10.24
C VAL A 288 -4.75 -18.38 -11.65
N GLU A 289 -4.06 -17.82 -12.64
CA GLU A 289 -3.97 -18.37 -14.00
C GLU A 289 -3.34 -19.77 -14.01
N LYS A 290 -2.21 -19.96 -13.31
CA LYS A 290 -1.59 -21.29 -13.12
C LYS A 290 -2.53 -22.31 -12.45
N SER A 291 -3.49 -21.84 -11.66
CA SER A 291 -4.53 -22.69 -11.07
C SER A 291 -5.45 -23.25 -12.16
N GLN A 292 -5.75 -22.46 -13.21
CA GLN A 292 -6.52 -22.91 -14.36
C GLN A 292 -5.73 -23.90 -15.22
N ASP A 293 -4.44 -23.65 -15.45
CA ASP A 293 -3.57 -24.55 -16.21
C ASP A 293 -3.44 -25.90 -15.50
N THR A 294 -3.23 -25.87 -14.18
CA THR A 294 -3.25 -27.03 -13.31
C THR A 294 -4.56 -27.82 -13.47
N CYS A 295 -5.71 -27.14 -13.41
CA CYS A 295 -7.01 -27.77 -13.61
C CYS A 295 -7.16 -28.36 -15.03
N ALA A 296 -6.62 -27.71 -16.06
CA ALA A 296 -6.65 -28.20 -17.43
C ALA A 296 -5.83 -29.48 -17.60
N LEU A 297 -4.66 -29.57 -16.95
CA LEU A 297 -3.83 -30.77 -16.92
C LEU A 297 -4.54 -31.93 -16.21
N VAL A 298 -5.18 -31.67 -15.06
CA VAL A 298 -5.96 -32.67 -14.32
C VAL A 298 -7.13 -33.22 -15.15
N ILE A 299 -7.81 -32.36 -15.93
CA ILE A 299 -8.91 -32.81 -16.80
C ILE A 299 -8.42 -33.77 -17.89
N LYS A 300 -7.22 -33.52 -18.45
CA LYS A 300 -6.62 -34.33 -19.52
C LYS A 300 -5.95 -35.61 -19.01
N SER A 301 -5.62 -35.70 -17.73
CA SER A 301 -4.91 -36.85 -17.15
C SER A 301 -5.84 -38.04 -16.85
N LYS A 302 -5.26 -39.15 -16.37
CA LYS A 302 -5.98 -40.33 -15.88
C LYS A 302 -6.52 -40.19 -14.44
N CYS A 303 -6.64 -38.97 -13.91
CA CYS A 303 -7.19 -38.76 -12.57
C CYS A 303 -8.69 -39.19 -12.49
N PRO A 304 -9.19 -39.53 -11.29
CA PRO A 304 -10.60 -39.85 -11.05
C PRO A 304 -11.58 -38.79 -11.59
N GLU A 305 -12.78 -39.20 -12.02
CA GLU A 305 -13.77 -38.28 -12.59
C GLU A 305 -14.23 -37.21 -11.58
N ALA A 306 -14.19 -37.50 -10.28
CA ALA A 306 -14.43 -36.51 -9.22
C ALA A 306 -13.46 -35.31 -9.31
N ASN A 307 -12.18 -35.57 -9.61
CA ASN A 307 -11.12 -34.56 -9.67
C ASN A 307 -11.26 -33.73 -10.94
N LYS A 308 -11.63 -34.38 -12.04
CA LYS A 308 -11.98 -33.72 -13.30
C LYS A 308 -13.20 -32.83 -13.12
N LYS A 309 -14.24 -33.30 -12.41
CA LYS A 309 -15.43 -32.50 -12.09
C LYS A 309 -15.09 -31.29 -11.24
N LEU A 310 -14.24 -31.42 -10.22
CA LEU A 310 -13.77 -30.26 -9.46
C LEU A 310 -13.08 -29.25 -10.39
N CYS A 311 -12.11 -29.69 -11.17
CA CYS A 311 -11.32 -28.81 -12.03
C CYS A 311 -12.19 -28.11 -13.09
N LYS A 312 -13.20 -28.80 -13.64
CA LYS A 312 -14.24 -28.21 -14.50
C LYS A 312 -14.98 -27.10 -13.75
N ASN A 313 -15.40 -27.34 -12.51
CA ASN A 313 -16.10 -26.35 -11.68
C ASN A 313 -15.22 -25.16 -11.31
N VAL A 314 -13.96 -25.37 -10.95
CA VAL A 314 -12.97 -24.31 -10.67
C VAL A 314 -12.79 -23.42 -11.89
N ARG A 315 -12.62 -24.00 -13.09
CA ARG A 315 -12.49 -23.22 -14.33
C ARG A 315 -13.76 -22.43 -14.65
N ARG A 316 -14.94 -23.01 -14.45
CA ARG A 316 -16.24 -22.31 -14.60
C ARG A 316 -16.37 -21.15 -13.63
N LEU A 317 -16.09 -21.38 -12.35
CA LEU A 317 -16.15 -20.36 -11.30
C LEU A 317 -15.16 -19.22 -11.59
N HIS A 318 -13.92 -19.54 -11.94
CA HIS A 318 -12.93 -18.54 -12.32
C HIS A 318 -13.43 -17.67 -13.49
N ARG A 319 -13.91 -18.27 -14.58
CA ARG A 319 -14.43 -17.51 -15.73
C ARG A 319 -15.58 -16.58 -15.33
N ALA A 320 -16.44 -17.00 -14.41
CA ALA A 320 -17.60 -16.23 -13.99
C ALA A 320 -17.30 -15.15 -12.93
N SER A 321 -16.31 -15.36 -12.06
CA SER A 321 -16.11 -14.53 -10.87
C SER A 321 -14.77 -13.78 -10.83
N PHE A 322 -13.73 -14.31 -11.46
CA PHE A 322 -12.42 -13.68 -11.40
C PHE A 322 -12.30 -12.54 -12.43
N SER A 323 -11.90 -11.37 -11.94
CA SER A 323 -11.49 -10.25 -12.78
C SER A 323 -10.29 -9.54 -12.14
N LYS A 324 -9.28 -9.21 -12.95
CA LYS A 324 -8.17 -8.34 -12.51
C LYS A 324 -8.74 -7.05 -11.91
N MET A 325 -8.07 -6.51 -10.89
CA MET A 325 -8.49 -5.26 -10.27
C MET A 325 -8.43 -4.15 -11.32
N ARG A 326 -9.52 -3.39 -11.44
CA ARG A 326 -9.62 -2.26 -12.37
C ARG A 326 -9.61 -0.94 -11.60
N ALA A 327 -8.65 -0.08 -11.86
CA ALA A 327 -8.58 1.29 -11.40
C ALA A 327 -9.68 2.13 -12.06
N CYS A 328 -10.69 2.57 -11.30
CA CYS A 328 -11.82 3.39 -11.79
C CYS A 328 -12.48 2.86 -13.08
N GLN A 329 -12.48 1.54 -13.29
CA GLN A 329 -12.91 0.86 -14.53
C GLN A 329 -12.08 1.16 -15.80
N LEU A 330 -11.06 2.01 -15.72
CA LEU A 330 -10.24 2.45 -16.85
C LEU A 330 -9.01 1.56 -17.08
N PHE A 331 -8.21 1.33 -16.03
CA PHE A 331 -6.92 0.64 -16.15
C PHE A 331 -6.85 -0.61 -15.28
N TYR A 332 -6.04 -1.60 -15.65
CA TYR A 332 -5.78 -2.74 -14.77
C TYR A 332 -4.66 -2.38 -13.79
N VAL A 333 -4.80 -2.79 -12.53
CA VAL A 333 -3.72 -2.70 -11.54
C VAL A 333 -2.77 -3.88 -11.76
N ASP A 334 -1.92 -3.76 -12.76
CA ASP A 334 -0.87 -4.72 -13.13
C ASP A 334 0.43 -3.99 -13.52
N VAL A 335 1.44 -4.74 -13.99
CA VAL A 335 2.78 -4.19 -14.30
C VAL A 335 2.72 -3.14 -15.41
N CYS A 336 1.75 -3.21 -16.33
CA CYS A 336 1.60 -2.21 -17.38
C CYS A 336 1.29 -0.83 -16.79
N LEU A 337 0.47 -0.75 -15.73
CA LEU A 337 0.20 0.51 -15.04
C LEU A 337 1.48 1.17 -14.52
N LEU A 338 2.42 0.38 -14.00
CA LEU A 338 3.70 0.90 -13.52
C LEU A 338 4.59 1.36 -14.69
N LEU A 339 4.63 0.61 -15.78
CA LEU A 339 5.42 0.99 -16.97
C LEU A 339 4.91 2.32 -17.54
N TYR A 340 3.59 2.47 -17.68
CA TYR A 340 3.00 3.74 -18.12
C TYR A 340 3.25 4.88 -17.14
N LEU A 341 3.23 4.62 -15.83
CA LEU A 341 3.56 5.63 -14.83
C LEU A 341 5.02 6.10 -14.97
N ILE A 342 5.97 5.18 -15.14
CA ILE A 342 7.39 5.49 -15.30
C ILE A 342 7.64 6.24 -16.62
N GLU A 343 7.01 5.79 -17.71
CA GLU A 343 7.07 6.45 -19.01
C GLU A 343 6.54 7.89 -18.93
N LEU A 344 5.37 8.08 -18.30
CA LEU A 344 4.77 9.39 -18.10
C LEU A 344 5.67 10.29 -17.26
N LEU A 345 6.21 9.77 -16.15
CA LEU A 345 7.15 10.49 -15.29
C LEU A 345 8.39 10.92 -16.06
N ALA A 346 9.03 10.00 -16.78
CA ALA A 346 10.24 10.29 -17.55
C ALA A 346 9.98 11.39 -18.59
N ASN A 347 8.89 11.27 -19.37
CA ASN A 347 8.53 12.27 -20.38
C ASN A 347 8.29 13.66 -19.77
N HIS A 348 7.57 13.75 -18.65
CA HIS A 348 7.31 15.04 -17.99
C HIS A 348 8.57 15.60 -17.33
N ILE A 349 9.41 14.78 -16.71
CA ILE A 349 10.69 15.21 -16.14
C ILE A 349 11.60 15.77 -17.24
N ILE A 350 11.69 15.13 -18.41
CA ILE A 350 12.46 15.64 -19.55
C ILE A 350 11.93 17.02 -19.98
N ILE A 351 10.61 17.19 -20.06
CA ILE A 351 10.01 18.48 -20.41
C ILE A 351 10.35 19.56 -19.36
N LEU A 352 10.24 19.26 -18.06
CA LEU A 352 10.61 20.19 -16.99
C LEU A 352 12.09 20.60 -17.09
N LEU A 353 12.99 19.65 -17.34
CA LEU A 353 14.42 19.93 -17.54
C LEU A 353 14.68 20.78 -18.78
N GLN A 354 13.96 20.54 -19.89
CA GLN A 354 14.09 21.37 -21.09
C GLN A 354 13.70 22.83 -20.81
N PHE A 355 12.59 23.07 -20.11
CA PHE A 355 12.18 24.44 -19.74
C PHE A 355 13.11 25.10 -18.72
N ALA A 356 13.88 24.32 -17.97
CA ALA A 356 14.78 24.83 -16.95
C ALA A 356 16.15 25.28 -17.51
N PHE A 357 16.61 24.69 -18.61
CA PHE A 357 17.96 24.86 -19.13
C PHE A 357 18.05 25.44 -20.55
N VAL A 358 16.93 25.52 -21.27
CA VAL A 358 16.81 26.16 -22.60
C VAL A 358 16.12 27.50 -22.43
#